data_AF-A0A1C3ZZM2-F1
#
_entry.id   AF-A0A1C3ZZM2-F1
#
_cell.length_a   1.000
_cell.length_b   1.000
_cell.length_c   1.000
_cell.angle_alpha   90.00
_cell.angle_beta   90.00
_cell.angle_gamma   90.00
#
_symmetry.space_group_name_H-M   'P 1'
#
loop_
_entity.id
_entity.type
_entity.pdbx_description
1 polymer ?
#
loop_
_entity_poly.entity_id
_entity_poly.type
_entity_poly.pdbx_seq_one_letter_code
_entity_poly.pdbx_strand_id
1 'polypeptide(L)'
;MKPYLLLSAVLLLSGCPGYSDRMADRVTANVSLRNGSICITYPSQYGDRIIAAEISSASGETVNHAFYENPFIPDGDRCLPTLGYVFKSGMKHSVNYTLDNTRFDMWKIVTVTFEIDPDVPGKIRIER
;
A
#
# COMPACT_ATOMS: atom_id res chain seq x y z
N MET A 1 14.40 14.15 -48.88
CA MET A 1 15.17 13.95 -47.63
C MET A 1 14.31 13.10 -46.71
N LYS A 2 14.90 12.03 -46.17
CA LYS A 2 14.24 10.74 -45.91
C LYS A 2 13.39 10.74 -44.63
N PRO A 3 12.13 10.24 -44.65
CA PRO A 3 11.25 10.14 -43.46
C PRO A 3 11.86 9.30 -42.32
N TYR A 4 12.88 8.48 -42.63
CA TYR A 4 13.67 7.73 -41.68
C TYR A 4 14.43 8.58 -40.64
N LEU A 5 14.81 9.82 -40.98
CA LEU A 5 15.49 10.75 -40.06
C LEU A 5 14.55 11.32 -38.99
N LEU A 6 13.26 11.45 -39.30
CA LEU A 6 12.24 11.88 -38.35
C LEU A 6 11.91 10.76 -37.35
N LEU A 7 11.84 9.50 -37.81
CA LEU A 7 11.63 8.36 -36.92
C LEU A 7 12.78 8.17 -35.92
N SER A 8 14.04 8.35 -36.33
CA SER A 8 15.18 8.23 -35.43
C SER A 8 15.22 9.33 -34.37
N ALA A 9 14.74 10.53 -34.69
CA ALA A 9 14.66 11.64 -33.74
C ALA A 9 13.62 11.37 -32.65
N VAL A 10 12.44 10.84 -32.99
CA VAL A 10 11.37 10.55 -32.02
C VAL A 10 11.82 9.52 -30.97
N LEU A 11 12.57 8.49 -31.37
CA LEU A 11 13.12 7.47 -30.48
C LEU A 11 14.17 8.01 -29.48
N LEU A 12 14.91 9.05 -29.84
CA LEU A 12 15.90 9.69 -28.96
C LEU A 12 15.27 10.71 -28.00
N LEU A 13 14.12 11.29 -28.36
CA LEU A 13 13.35 12.18 -27.48
C LEU A 13 12.48 11.44 -26.47
N SER A 14 12.05 10.21 -26.78
CA SER A 14 11.47 9.30 -25.79
C SER A 14 12.59 8.68 -24.96
N GLY A 15 13.07 9.39 -23.93
CA GLY A 15 14.02 8.81 -22.97
C GLY A 15 13.53 7.44 -22.51
N CYS A 16 14.43 6.45 -22.45
CA CYS A 16 14.09 5.16 -21.87
C CYS A 16 13.84 5.36 -20.38
N PRO A 17 12.73 4.87 -19.80
CA PRO A 17 12.49 4.98 -18.37
C PRO A 17 13.67 4.32 -17.65
N GLY A 18 14.36 5.11 -16.82
CA GLY A 18 15.45 4.64 -16.00
C GLY A 18 14.95 3.64 -14.97
N TYR A 19 15.86 2.87 -14.38
CA TYR A 19 15.52 1.96 -13.29
C TYR A 19 14.83 2.70 -12.11
N SER A 20 15.18 3.98 -11.89
CA SER A 20 14.56 4.85 -10.89
C SER A 20 13.18 5.41 -11.26
N ASP A 21 12.70 5.19 -12.50
CA ASP A 21 11.39 5.67 -12.98
C ASP A 21 10.29 4.62 -12.80
N ARG A 22 10.64 3.40 -12.36
CA ARG A 22 9.66 2.35 -12.06
C ARG A 22 8.83 2.77 -10.86
N MET A 23 7.53 3.01 -11.05
CA MET A 23 6.57 3.22 -9.96
C MET A 23 6.33 1.94 -9.17
N ALA A 24 5.95 2.07 -7.89
CA ALA A 24 5.62 0.93 -7.04
C ALA A 24 4.41 0.24 -7.60
N ASP A 25 4.46 -1.09 -7.59
CA ASP A 25 3.22 -1.84 -7.71
C ASP A 25 2.34 -1.55 -6.51
N ARG A 26 1.07 -1.20 -6.78
CA ARG A 26 0.05 -1.03 -5.73
C ARG A 26 -0.80 -2.28 -5.64
N VAL A 27 -0.89 -2.84 -4.45
CA VAL A 27 -1.65 -4.05 -4.16
C VAL A 27 -2.75 -3.72 -3.15
N THR A 28 -3.99 -4.09 -3.44
CA THR A 28 -5.10 -3.87 -2.51
C THR A 28 -5.03 -4.86 -1.35
N ALA A 29 -5.06 -4.35 -0.13
CA ALA A 29 -5.19 -5.16 1.08
C ALA A 29 -6.67 -5.51 1.35
N ASN A 30 -6.88 -6.54 2.16
CA ASN A 30 -8.18 -6.87 2.72
C ASN A 30 -8.31 -6.27 4.12
N VAL A 31 -9.52 -5.86 4.47
CA VAL A 31 -9.85 -5.40 5.83
C VAL A 31 -11.03 -6.20 6.36
N SER A 32 -10.94 -6.60 7.62
CA SER A 32 -11.97 -7.34 8.33
C SER A 32 -11.99 -6.94 9.79
N LEU A 33 -13.07 -7.29 10.51
CA LEU A 33 -13.11 -7.20 11.97
C LEU A 33 -12.76 -8.57 12.54
N ARG A 34 -11.72 -8.63 13.39
CA ARG A 34 -11.36 -9.80 14.18
C ARG A 34 -11.34 -9.42 15.65
N ASN A 35 -12.11 -10.11 16.48
CA ASN A 35 -12.25 -9.83 17.91
C ASN A 35 -12.58 -8.35 18.21
N GLY A 36 -13.45 -7.73 17.40
CA GLY A 36 -13.86 -6.34 17.56
C GLY A 36 -12.82 -5.29 17.12
N SER A 37 -11.66 -5.72 16.60
CA SER A 37 -10.59 -4.84 16.12
C SER A 37 -10.40 -4.95 14.61
N ILE A 38 -10.00 -3.84 13.98
CA ILE A 38 -9.64 -3.84 12.56
C ILE A 38 -8.42 -4.73 12.34
N CYS A 39 -8.58 -5.68 11.42
CA CYS A 39 -7.53 -6.57 10.97
C CYS A 39 -7.33 -6.38 9.47
N ILE A 40 -6.18 -5.81 9.11
CA ILE A 40 -5.76 -5.63 7.72
C ILE A 40 -4.85 -6.80 7.35
N THR A 41 -5.08 -7.41 6.20
CA THR A 41 -4.30 -8.56 5.71
C THR A 41 -4.04 -8.40 4.23
N TYR A 42 -3.02 -9.07 3.71
CA TYR A 42 -2.79 -9.16 2.28
C TYR A 42 -2.07 -10.48 1.98
N PRO A 43 -2.17 -11.01 0.75
CA PRO A 43 -1.48 -12.24 0.38
C PRO A 43 0.04 -11.99 0.29
N SER A 44 0.74 -12.20 1.41
CA SER A 44 2.19 -12.00 1.53
C SER A 44 2.98 -12.95 0.63
N GLN A 45 4.02 -12.44 -0.01
CA GLN A 45 4.99 -13.25 -0.73
C GLN A 45 6.22 -13.53 0.14
N TYR A 46 6.90 -14.64 -0.13
CA TYR A 46 8.13 -14.98 0.59
C TYR A 46 9.19 -13.88 0.41
N GLY A 47 9.74 -13.40 1.53
CA GLY A 47 10.74 -12.32 1.57
C GLY A 47 10.16 -10.91 1.60
N ASP A 48 8.83 -10.75 1.60
CA ASP A 48 8.21 -9.45 1.82
C ASP A 48 8.57 -8.91 3.21
N ARG A 49 8.86 -7.61 3.30
CA ARG A 49 9.11 -6.91 4.56
C ARG A 49 8.44 -5.55 4.53
N ILE A 50 7.65 -5.24 5.55
CA ILE A 50 7.08 -3.90 5.72
C ILE A 50 8.15 -3.02 6.33
N ILE A 51 8.55 -1.99 5.58
CA ILE A 51 9.56 -1.01 5.95
C ILE A 51 8.97 0.33 6.36
N ALA A 52 7.71 0.59 6.01
CA ALA A 52 6.95 1.73 6.52
C ALA A 52 5.45 1.44 6.54
N ALA A 53 4.73 2.08 7.44
CA ALA A 53 3.27 2.12 7.47
C ALA A 53 2.79 3.56 7.65
N GLU A 54 1.68 3.90 6.99
CA GLU A 54 0.99 5.17 7.11
C GLU A 54 -0.51 4.90 7.19
N ILE A 55 -1.16 5.54 8.15
CA ILE A 55 -2.59 5.48 8.38
C ILE A 55 -3.09 6.92 8.41
N SER A 56 -4.13 7.22 7.65
CA SER A 56 -4.76 8.54 7.62
C SER A 56 -6.28 8.42 7.63
N SER A 57 -6.95 9.49 8.06
CA SER A 57 -8.41 9.59 7.99
C SER A 57 -8.85 10.84 7.24
N ALA A 58 -10.10 10.85 6.78
CA ALA A 58 -10.71 12.01 6.15
C ALA A 58 -10.80 13.24 7.08
N SER A 59 -10.59 13.08 8.40
CA SER A 59 -10.49 14.21 9.33
C SER A 59 -9.15 14.94 9.30
N GLY A 60 -8.15 14.41 8.60
CA GLY A 60 -6.79 14.93 8.55
C GLY A 60 -5.83 14.31 9.57
N GLU A 61 -6.31 13.47 10.49
CA GLU A 61 -5.44 12.70 11.39
C GLU A 61 -4.57 11.73 10.58
N THR A 62 -3.27 11.71 10.88
CA THR A 62 -2.30 10.84 10.21
C THR A 62 -1.29 10.30 11.22
N VAL A 63 -0.98 9.01 11.13
CA VAL A 63 0.07 8.33 11.89
C VAL A 63 0.94 7.57 10.91
N ASN A 64 2.26 7.70 11.04
CA ASN A 64 3.20 6.91 10.25
C ASN A 64 4.30 6.32 11.13
N HIS A 65 4.92 5.25 10.64
CA HIS A 65 6.04 4.62 11.31
C HIS A 65 6.97 3.97 10.28
N ALA A 66 8.27 4.17 10.47
CA ALA A 66 9.31 3.53 9.66
C ALA A 66 9.91 2.36 10.44
N PHE A 67 9.99 1.20 9.80
CA PHE A 67 10.48 -0.06 10.35
C PHE A 67 11.89 -0.41 9.85
N TYR A 68 12.73 0.57 9.48
CA TYR A 68 14.01 0.31 8.81
C TYR A 68 14.96 -0.59 9.60
N GLU A 69 15.02 -0.42 10.93
CA GLU A 69 15.89 -1.22 11.79
C GLU A 69 15.30 -2.62 12.09
N ASN A 70 13.98 -2.71 12.19
CA ASN A 70 13.28 -3.96 12.49
C ASN A 70 12.02 -4.10 11.62
N PRO A 71 12.18 -4.51 10.35
CA PRO A 71 11.06 -4.63 9.42
C PRO A 71 10.01 -5.61 9.93
N PHE A 72 8.73 -5.25 9.80
CA PHE A 72 7.67 -6.19 10.11
C PHE A 72 7.55 -7.23 8.99
N ILE A 73 7.75 -8.51 9.32
CA ILE A 73 7.62 -9.61 8.36
C ILE A 73 6.16 -10.05 8.31
N PRO A 74 5.41 -9.78 7.24
CA PRO A 74 4.04 -10.24 7.11
C PRO A 74 3.98 -11.77 6.98
N ASP A 75 2.93 -12.36 7.54
CA ASP A 75 2.78 -13.81 7.62
C ASP A 75 1.33 -14.21 7.36
N GLY A 76 1.00 -14.45 6.09
CA GLY A 76 -0.30 -14.97 5.64
C GLY A 76 -1.48 -14.18 6.21
N ASP A 77 -2.25 -14.84 7.09
CA ASP A 77 -3.47 -14.30 7.68
C ASP A 77 -3.24 -13.41 8.92
N ARG A 78 -1.99 -13.15 9.30
CA ARG A 78 -1.69 -12.27 10.44
C ARG A 78 -2.04 -10.84 10.12
N CYS A 79 -2.76 -10.18 11.03
CA CYS A 79 -3.09 -8.77 10.89
C CYS A 79 -1.81 -7.92 10.83
N LEU A 80 -1.78 -7.01 9.87
CA LEU A 80 -0.74 -6.01 9.72
C LEU A 80 -0.82 -4.98 10.87
N PRO A 81 0.31 -4.32 11.20
CA PRO A 81 0.35 -3.38 12.31
C PRO A 81 -0.56 -2.17 12.04
N THR A 82 -1.43 -1.86 12.99
CA THR A 82 -2.29 -0.67 12.96
C THR A 82 -1.69 0.52 13.72
N LEU A 83 -0.45 0.38 14.22
CA LEU A 83 0.28 1.43 14.95
C LEU A 83 -0.47 1.99 16.18
N GLY A 84 -1.42 1.22 16.74
CA GLY A 84 -2.29 1.69 17.83
C GLY A 84 -3.37 2.69 17.39
N TYR A 85 -3.53 2.90 16.08
CA TYR A 85 -4.54 3.80 15.52
C TYR A 85 -5.96 3.34 15.84
N VAL A 86 -6.83 4.27 16.23
CA VAL A 86 -8.23 4.00 16.57
C VAL A 86 -9.13 4.40 15.39
N PHE A 87 -9.60 3.40 14.64
CA PHE A 87 -10.49 3.61 13.50
C PHE A 87 -11.91 3.96 13.96
N LYS A 88 -12.36 5.17 13.63
CA LYS A 88 -13.71 5.68 13.97
C LYS A 88 -14.74 5.28 12.90
N SER A 89 -15.95 4.91 13.32
CA SER A 89 -17.08 4.66 12.41
C SER A 89 -17.58 5.92 11.71
N GLY A 90 -18.20 5.76 10.54
CA GLY A 90 -18.71 6.87 9.72
C GLY A 90 -17.61 7.75 9.12
N MET A 91 -16.38 7.26 9.10
CA MET A 91 -15.21 7.99 8.61
C MET A 91 -14.38 7.10 7.71
N LYS A 92 -13.93 7.68 6.60
CA LYS A 92 -13.01 7.05 5.67
C LYS A 92 -11.59 7.06 6.24
N HIS A 93 -10.96 5.90 6.19
CA HIS A 93 -9.57 5.68 6.58
C HIS A 93 -8.79 5.10 5.40
N SER A 94 -7.55 5.53 5.25
CA SER A 94 -6.61 5.03 4.24
C SER A 94 -5.40 4.48 4.96
N VAL A 95 -5.02 3.25 4.63
CA VAL A 95 -3.84 2.58 5.20
C VAL A 95 -2.92 2.16 4.08
N ASN A 96 -1.65 2.55 4.18
CA ASN A 96 -0.59 2.23 3.24
C ASN A 96 0.55 1.54 3.98
N TYR A 97 0.99 0.40 3.46
CA TYR A 97 2.22 -0.26 3.88
C TYR A 97 3.19 -0.22 2.72
N THR A 98 4.38 0.31 2.96
CA THR A 98 5.49 0.24 2.00
C THR A 98 6.28 -1.02 2.29
N LEU A 99 6.42 -1.85 1.26
CA LEU A 99 7.14 -3.11 1.34
C LEU A 99 8.33 -3.11 0.38
N ASP A 100 9.41 -3.72 0.84
CA ASP A 100 10.46 -4.22 -0.03
C ASP A 100 10.47 -5.74 -0.03
N ASN A 101 11.08 -6.29 -1.08
CA ASN A 101 11.45 -7.69 -1.14
C ASN A 101 12.85 -7.76 -1.76
N THR A 102 13.87 -7.75 -0.89
CA THR A 102 15.28 -7.72 -1.30
C THR A 102 15.71 -8.95 -2.08
N ARG A 103 14.94 -10.05 -2.01
CA ARG A 103 15.21 -11.26 -2.78
C ARG A 103 14.90 -11.06 -4.26
N PHE A 104 13.87 -10.28 -4.57
CA PHE A 104 13.37 -10.08 -5.93
C PHE A 104 13.60 -8.66 -6.46
N ASP A 105 14.26 -7.80 -5.68
CA ASP A 105 14.49 -6.39 -6.01
C ASP A 105 13.18 -5.66 -6.36
N MET A 106 12.14 -5.94 -5.54
CA MET A 106 10.80 -5.43 -5.74
C MET A 106 10.42 -4.48 -4.62
N TRP A 107 9.70 -3.42 -5.00
CA TRP A 107 9.08 -2.49 -4.08
C TRP A 107 7.59 -2.38 -4.40
N LYS A 108 6.76 -2.41 -3.37
CA LYS A 108 5.30 -2.32 -3.54
C LYS A 108 4.65 -1.57 -2.39
N ILE A 109 3.47 -1.04 -2.66
CA ILE A 109 2.62 -0.41 -1.67
C ILE A 109 1.37 -1.27 -1.51
N VAL A 110 1.19 -1.86 -0.34
CA VAL A 110 -0.06 -2.54 0.04
C VAL A 110 -1.00 -1.50 0.63
N THR A 111 -2.15 -1.28 0.01
CA THR A 111 -3.06 -0.17 0.36
C THR A 111 -4.49 -0.64 0.55
N VAL A 112 -5.21 -0.03 1.49
CA VAL A 112 -6.65 -0.20 1.63
C VAL A 112 -7.29 1.10 2.09
N THR A 113 -8.39 1.47 1.44
CA THR A 113 -9.26 2.56 1.88
C THR A 113 -10.59 1.96 2.29
N PHE A 114 -11.08 2.29 3.48
CA PHE A 114 -12.31 1.74 3.99
C PHE A 114 -13.03 2.67 4.96
N GLU A 115 -14.31 2.38 5.18
CA GLU A 115 -15.15 3.01 6.19
C GLU A 115 -15.86 1.93 7.01
N ILE A 116 -15.91 2.11 8.32
CA ILE A 116 -16.72 1.27 9.21
C ILE A 116 -18.13 1.86 9.22
N ASP A 117 -19.12 1.05 8.83
CA ASP A 117 -20.52 1.44 8.75
C ASP A 117 -21.02 1.88 10.14
N PRO A 118 -21.54 3.12 10.30
CA PRO A 118 -22.00 3.61 11.60
C PRO A 118 -23.33 2.99 12.04
N ASP A 119 -24.13 2.50 11.08
CA ASP A 119 -25.49 2.02 11.33
C ASP A 119 -25.54 0.49 11.47
N VAL A 120 -24.58 -0.21 10.86
CA VAL A 120 -24.51 -1.67 10.87
C VAL A 120 -23.24 -2.14 11.58
N PRO A 121 -23.35 -2.61 12.84
CA PRO A 121 -22.21 -3.13 13.58
C PRO A 121 -21.48 -4.23 12.81
N GLY A 122 -20.17 -4.14 12.73
CA GLY A 122 -19.36 -5.17 12.06
C GLY A 122 -19.20 -5.00 10.55
N LYS A 123 -19.97 -4.10 9.91
CA LYS A 123 -19.91 -3.92 8.46
C LYS A 123 -18.82 -2.92 8.09
N ILE A 124 -17.96 -3.32 7.16
CA ILE A 124 -16.88 -2.50 6.61
C ILE A 124 -17.12 -2.34 5.11
N ARG A 125 -17.01 -1.11 4.62
CA ARG A 125 -17.12 -0.77 3.20
C ARG A 125 -15.73 -0.48 2.68
N ILE A 126 -15.24 -1.32 1.76
CA ILE A 126 -13.95 -1.15 1.12
C ILE A 126 -14.15 -0.30 -0.14
N GLU A 127 -13.33 0.72 -0.31
CA GLU A 127 -13.26 1.50 -1.55
C GLU A 127 -12.17 0.95 -2.45
N ARG A 128 -12.50 0.73 -3.72
CA ARG A 128 -11.58 0.22 -4.75
C ARG A 128 -11.29 1.29 -5.77
#